data_AF-A0A165Y7N6-F1
#
_entry.id   AF-A0A165Y7N6-F1
#
_cell.length_a   1.000
_cell.length_b   1.000
_cell.length_c   1.000
_cell.angle_alpha   90.00
_cell.angle_beta   90.00
_cell.angle_gamma   90.00
#
_symmetry.space_group_name_H-M   'P 1'
#
loop_
_entity.id
_entity.type
_entity.pdbx_description
1 polymer ?
#
loop_
_entity_poly.entity_id
_entity_poly.type
_entity_poly.pdbx_seq_one_letter_code
_entity_poly.pdbx_strand_id
1 'polypeptide(L)'
;MTPVSESTNPSSNDPLGVPAESMIWQVNLATLTLTASWRTPGGGSIPLTIFHDLSFGDLDFTGDLNAFVNDLGDEAEPVSLTLLPNPI
;
A
#
# COMPACT_ATOMS: atom_id res chain seq x y z
N MET A 1 5.01 19.38 10.45
CA MET A 1 4.85 17.97 10.86
C MET A 1 6.21 17.32 10.87
N THR A 2 6.58 16.63 11.95
CA THR A 2 7.77 15.77 11.97
C THR A 2 7.40 14.40 11.41
N PRO A 3 8.25 13.76 10.59
CA PRO A 3 8.02 12.39 10.17
C PRO A 3 7.81 11.46 11.38
N VAL A 4 6.89 10.51 11.25
CA VAL A 4 6.76 9.44 12.24
C VAL A 4 7.95 8.51 12.08
N SER A 5 8.54 8.06 13.18
CA SER A 5 9.68 7.13 13.13
C SER A 5 9.23 5.76 12.62
N GLU A 6 10.13 5.05 11.92
CA GLU A 6 9.93 3.67 11.50
C GLU A 6 9.56 2.75 12.67
N SER A 7 8.66 1.79 12.43
CA SER A 7 8.40 0.74 13.42
C SER A 7 9.63 -0.16 13.53
N THR A 8 10.14 -0.36 14.75
CA THR A 8 11.28 -1.25 15.00
C THR A 8 10.87 -2.71 15.28
N ASN A 9 9.56 -2.99 15.33
CA ASN A 9 9.02 -4.34 15.53
C ASN A 9 8.16 -4.73 14.30
N PRO A 10 8.70 -5.54 13.36
CA PRO A 10 7.90 -6.09 12.28
C PRO A 10 6.84 -7.06 12.83
N SER A 11 5.69 -7.15 12.16
CA SER A 11 4.68 -8.17 12.50
C SER A 11 5.22 -9.57 12.18
N SER A 12 4.70 -10.62 12.83
CA SER A 12 5.14 -12.00 12.55
C SER A 12 4.89 -12.45 11.11
N ASN A 13 4.02 -11.73 10.40
CA ASN A 13 3.64 -12.00 9.01
C ASN A 13 4.15 -10.89 8.07
N ASP A 14 5.14 -10.11 8.49
CA ASP A 14 5.74 -9.07 7.65
C ASP A 14 6.48 -9.71 6.47
N PRO A 15 6.04 -9.48 5.22
CA PRO A 15 6.67 -10.08 4.05
C PRO A 15 8.11 -9.61 3.82
N LEU A 16 8.53 -8.50 4.44
CA LEU A 16 9.90 -8.00 4.35
C LEU A 16 10.82 -8.60 5.42
N GLY A 17 10.25 -9.13 6.52
CA GLY A 17 11.01 -9.73 7.62
C GLY A 17 11.98 -8.77 8.33
N VAL A 18 11.86 -7.46 8.08
CA VAL A 18 12.71 -6.40 8.61
C VAL A 18 11.88 -5.16 8.92
N PRO A 19 12.30 -4.30 9.86
CA PRO A 19 11.68 -2.98 10.06
C PRO A 19 11.47 -2.25 8.73
N ALA A 20 10.22 -1.87 8.46
CA ALA A 20 9.85 -1.10 7.28
C ALA A 20 8.80 -0.07 7.67
N GLU A 21 8.83 1.07 6.98
CA GLU A 21 7.77 2.07 7.06
C GLU A 21 6.90 1.95 5.81
N SER A 22 5.59 1.89 6.01
CA SER A 22 4.62 1.95 4.94
C SER A 22 4.56 3.40 4.42
N MET A 23 5.03 3.66 3.20
CA MET A 23 4.86 4.94 2.51
C MET A 23 3.55 4.87 1.73
N ILE A 24 2.45 5.09 2.44
CA ILE A 24 1.12 4.65 2.01
C ILE A 24 0.53 5.53 0.91
N TRP A 25 1.10 6.71 0.62
CA TRP A 25 0.54 7.61 -0.39
C TRP A 25 1.64 8.38 -1.12
N GLN A 26 1.84 8.02 -2.40
CA GLN A 26 2.71 8.70 -3.35
C GLN A 26 1.86 9.19 -4.51
N VAL A 27 1.94 10.47 -4.82
CA VAL A 27 1.24 11.04 -5.98
C VAL A 27 2.24 11.23 -7.11
N ASN A 28 2.01 10.57 -8.24
CA ASN A 28 2.71 10.92 -9.47
C ASN A 28 2.11 12.22 -10.00
N LEU A 29 2.84 13.34 -9.90
CA LEU A 29 2.31 14.66 -10.30
C LEU A 29 2.09 14.81 -11.81
N ALA A 30 2.69 13.96 -12.65
CA ALA A 30 2.48 13.98 -14.10
C ALA A 30 1.20 13.26 -14.51
N THR A 31 0.86 12.15 -13.85
CA THR A 31 -0.32 11.33 -14.16
C THR A 31 -1.47 11.50 -13.17
N LEU A 32 -1.21 12.17 -12.06
CA LEU A 32 -2.07 12.28 -10.88
C LEU A 32 -2.47 10.94 -10.26
N THR A 33 -1.75 9.87 -10.62
CA THR A 33 -1.98 8.52 -10.08
C THR A 33 -1.45 8.44 -8.66
N LEU A 34 -2.25 7.82 -7.80
CA LEU A 34 -1.91 7.49 -6.44
C LEU A 34 -1.29 6.09 -6.40
N THR A 35 -0.10 5.98 -5.84
CA THR A 35 0.63 4.73 -5.65
C THR A 35 1.04 4.58 -4.19
N ALA A 36 1.42 3.38 -3.79
CA ALA A 36 1.93 3.11 -2.46
C ALA A 36 3.13 2.17 -2.54
N SER A 37 4.04 2.25 -1.56
CA SER A 37 5.18 1.34 -1.47
C SER A 37 5.61 1.15 -0.02
N TRP A 38 6.20 0.00 0.29
CA TRP A 38 7.01 -0.15 1.50
C TRP A 38 8.39 0.46 1.27
N ARG A 39 8.88 1.20 2.25
CA ARG A 39 10.28 1.64 2.26
C ARG A 39 11.14 0.56 2.92
N THR A 40 12.16 0.09 2.21
CA THR A 40 13.08 -0.91 2.75
C THR A 40 14.20 -0.26 3.56
N PRO A 41 14.82 -1.00 4.50
CA PRO A 41 16.12 -0.62 5.04
C PRO A 41 17.10 -0.34 3.88
N GLY A 42 17.89 0.73 4.01
CA GLY A 42 18.81 1.17 2.95
C GLY A 42 18.20 2.08 1.88
N GLY A 43 16.91 2.43 1.99
CA GLY A 43 16.27 3.46 1.16
C GLY A 43 15.69 2.98 -0.17
N GLY A 44 15.56 1.67 -0.35
CA GLY A 44 14.79 1.09 -1.46
C GLY A 44 13.27 1.18 -1.25
N SER A 45 12.50 0.80 -2.28
CA SER A 45 11.05 0.78 -2.24
C SER A 45 10.47 -0.46 -2.91
N ILE A 46 9.47 -1.07 -2.30
CA ILE A 46 8.72 -2.21 -2.86
C ILE A 46 7.28 -1.75 -3.13
N PRO A 47 6.79 -1.81 -4.37
CA PRO A 47 5.45 -1.30 -4.72
C PRO A 47 4.35 -2.12 -4.05
N LEU A 48 3.25 -1.45 -3.71
CA LEU A 48 2.02 -2.05 -3.22
C LEU A 48 0.92 -1.98 -4.27
N THR A 49 0.08 -3.00 -4.25
CA THR A 49 -1.21 -3.00 -4.96
C THR A 49 -2.24 -2.36 -4.06
N ILE A 50 -2.91 -1.31 -4.57
CA ILE A 50 -4.15 -0.79 -3.97
C ILE A 50 -5.28 -1.68 -4.48
N PHE A 51 -6.12 -2.17 -3.59
CA PHE A 51 -7.24 -3.02 -3.97
C PHE A 51 -8.49 -2.65 -3.17
N HIS A 52 -9.64 -3.01 -3.73
CA HIS A 52 -10.93 -2.95 -3.07
C HIS A 52 -11.28 -4.34 -2.58
N ASP A 53 -11.44 -4.49 -1.27
CA ASP A 53 -12.00 -5.71 -0.67
C ASP A 53 -13.51 -5.67 -0.82
N LEU A 54 -14.06 -6.57 -1.63
CA LEU A 54 -15.49 -6.62 -1.93
C LEU A 54 -16.29 -7.23 -0.77
N SER A 55 -15.63 -7.93 0.14
CA SER A 55 -16.23 -8.60 1.29
C SER A 55 -16.54 -7.60 2.41
N PHE A 56 -15.68 -6.60 2.59
CA PHE A 56 -15.81 -5.57 3.63
C PHE A 56 -16.10 -4.16 3.09
N GLY A 57 -15.86 -3.91 1.80
CA GLY A 57 -16.15 -2.63 1.12
C GLY A 57 -15.14 -1.52 1.42
N ASP A 58 -13.92 -1.87 1.83
CA ASP A 58 -12.83 -0.96 2.14
C ASP A 58 -11.69 -1.02 1.11
N LEU A 59 -10.81 -0.02 1.22
CA LEU A 59 -9.64 0.14 0.37
C LEU A 59 -8.40 -0.20 1.18
N ASP A 60 -7.64 -1.16 0.67
CA ASP A 60 -6.47 -1.71 1.33
C ASP A 60 -5.24 -1.75 0.43
N PHE A 61 -4.11 -2.11 1.05
CA PHE A 61 -2.82 -2.27 0.38
C PHE A 61 -2.23 -3.64 0.66
N THR A 62 -1.70 -4.28 -0.38
CA THR A 62 -0.96 -5.54 -0.25
C THR A 62 0.23 -5.58 -1.20
N GLY A 63 1.28 -6.29 -0.82
CA GLY A 63 2.38 -6.62 -1.73
C GLY A 63 2.04 -7.75 -2.69
N ASP A 64 1.05 -8.59 -2.34
CA ASP A 64 0.58 -9.70 -3.17
C ASP A 64 -0.92 -9.90 -2.97
N LEU A 65 -1.69 -9.51 -3.99
CA LEU A 65 -3.15 -9.63 -3.96
C LEU A 65 -3.62 -11.08 -4.04
N ASN A 66 -2.89 -11.93 -4.77
CA ASN A 66 -3.26 -13.34 -4.88
C ASN A 66 -3.04 -14.05 -3.54
N ALA A 67 -1.94 -13.75 -2.84
CA ALA A 67 -1.71 -14.29 -1.51
C ALA A 67 -2.80 -13.88 -0.51
N PHE A 68 -3.17 -12.59 -0.50
CA PHE A 68 -4.27 -12.07 0.32
C PHE A 68 -5.58 -12.84 0.09
N VAL A 69 -6.02 -12.94 -1.17
CA VAL A 69 -7.25 -13.64 -1.56
C VAL A 69 -7.20 -15.12 -1.17
N ASN A 70 -6.06 -15.79 -1.36
CA ASN A 70 -5.92 -17.21 -1.05
C ASN A 70 -5.90 -17.50 0.47
N ASP A 71 -5.28 -16.62 1.26
CA ASP A 71 -5.11 -16.82 2.70
C ASP A 71 -6.37 -16.46 3.50
N LEU A 72 -7.08 -15.42 3.09
CA LEU A 72 -8.29 -14.95 3.78
C LEU A 72 -9.59 -15.48 3.15
N GLY A 73 -9.56 -15.86 1.87
CA GLY A 73 -10.75 -16.30 1.14
C GLY A 73 -11.68 -15.16 0.72
N ASP A 74 -11.21 -13.92 0.79
CA ASP A 74 -11.98 -12.71 0.47
C ASP A 74 -11.98 -12.43 -1.04
N GLU A 75 -13.08 -11.89 -1.55
CA GLU A 75 -13.13 -11.38 -2.92
C GLU A 75 -12.48 -9.99 -2.96
N ALA A 76 -11.48 -9.80 -3.82
CA ALA A 76 -10.78 -8.54 -3.94
C ALA A 76 -10.37 -8.23 -5.39
N GLU A 77 -10.34 -6.95 -5.75
CA GLU A 77 -9.94 -6.48 -7.07
C GLU A 77 -8.92 -5.35 -7.01
N PRO A 78 -7.89 -5.35 -7.89
CA PRO A 78 -6.94 -4.25 -7.93
C PRO A 78 -7.62 -2.99 -8.46
N VAL A 79 -7.31 -1.84 -7.85
CA VAL A 79 -7.88 -0.55 -8.25
C VAL A 79 -6.79 0.46 -8.57
N SER A 80 -7.12 1.38 -9.48
CA SER A 80 -6.27 2.53 -9.79
C SER A 80 -6.98 3.80 -9.36
N LEU A 81 -6.32 4.58 -8.49
CA LEU A 81 -6.84 5.86 -8.01
C LEU A 81 -6.11 7.01 -8.72
N THR A 82 -6.88 7.91 -9.30
CA THR A 82 -6.37 9.13 -9.95
C THR A 82 -6.98 10.34 -9.28
N LEU A 83 -6.13 11.27 -8.86
CA LEU A 83 -6.59 12.53 -8.30
C LEU A 83 -7.17 13.40 -9.42
N LEU A 84 -8.43 13.79 -9.25
CA LEU A 84 -9.08 14.74 -10.14
C LEU A 84 -8.90 16.14 -9.55
N PRO A 85 -8.35 17.11 -10.34
CA PRO A 85 -8.32 18.50 -9.91
C PRO A 85 -9.73 18.98 -9.60
N ASN A 86 -9.90 19.69 -8.49
CA ASN A 86 -11.19 20.30 -8.16
C ASN A 86 -11.53 21.35 -9.24
N PRO A 87 -12.65 21.21 -9.97
CA PRO A 87 -13.07 22.23 -10.91
C PRO A 87 -13.56 23.45 -10.11
N ILE A 88 -12.69 24.46 -9.99
CA ILE A 88 -13.04 25.78 -9.45
C ILE A 88 -13.77 26.57 -10.53
#